data_AF-A0A812HVS0-F1
#
_entry.id   AF-A0A812HVS0-F1
#
_cell.length_a   1.000
_cell.length_b   1.000
_cell.length_c   1.000
_cell.angle_alpha   90.00
_cell.angle_beta   90.00
_cell.angle_gamma   90.00
#
_symmetry.space_group_name_H-M   'P 1'
#
loop_
_entity.id
_entity.type
_entity.pdbx_description
1 polymer ?
#
loop_
_entity_poly.entity_id
_entity_poly.type
_entity_poly.pdbx_seq_one_letter_code
_entity_poly.pdbx_strand_id
1 'polypeptide(L)'
;MYKRQARKGLKYTLLDEEESNDMLIEMKVSPQARKKNPSLPEKWQVRAVTYEVQGKQKTVFTSLPRTNYDAKAVAKLYHERWEIELGYRDIKSSMQHNTLVLRSKTVDLVYQELWGLLLGYNLVRREASQAAVEHGRMPNEISFKYACQFIASQLKVMSKAISPGNTPKRLKSLRGDLSILFIDKRPKPNRPRAVKISKTRYPVNRKATPLK
;
A
#
# COMPACT_ATOMS: atom_id res chain seq x y z
N MET A 1 -11.65 -1.36 -10.83
CA MET A 1 -10.67 -2.43 -11.17
C MET A 1 -10.45 -3.33 -9.96
N TYR A 2 -11.02 -4.54 -9.95
CA TYR A 2 -10.88 -5.48 -8.84
C TYR A 2 -9.68 -6.40 -9.09
N LYS A 3 -8.77 -6.51 -8.12
CA LYS A 3 -7.62 -7.42 -8.17
C LYS A 3 -7.49 -8.19 -6.88
N ARG A 4 -7.34 -9.50 -6.98
CA ARG A 4 -7.27 -10.38 -5.83
C ARG A 4 -6.29 -11.51 -6.08
N GLN A 5 -5.44 -11.81 -5.11
CA GLN A 5 -4.60 -13.00 -5.16
C GLN A 5 -5.46 -14.27 -5.04
N ALA A 6 -5.13 -15.28 -5.83
CA ALA A 6 -5.76 -16.59 -5.75
C ALA A 6 -5.53 -17.23 -4.37
N ARG A 7 -6.56 -17.91 -3.85
CA ARG A 7 -6.44 -18.75 -2.64
C ARG A 7 -5.96 -20.14 -3.04
N LYS A 8 -5.25 -20.81 -2.13
CA LYS A 8 -4.82 -22.21 -2.34
C LYS A 8 -6.05 -23.12 -2.49
N GLY A 9 -6.01 -24.06 -3.44
CA GLY A 9 -7.09 -25.04 -3.66
C GLY A 9 -8.33 -24.48 -4.37
N LEU A 10 -8.17 -23.41 -5.15
CA LEU A 10 -9.27 -22.81 -5.91
C LEU A 10 -9.69 -23.73 -7.06
N LYS A 11 -10.99 -24.01 -7.19
CA LYS A 11 -11.56 -24.73 -8.32
C LYS A 11 -12.00 -23.74 -9.39
N TYR A 12 -11.57 -23.96 -10.63
CA TYR A 12 -11.94 -23.16 -11.79
C TYR A 12 -12.03 -24.06 -13.03
N THR A 13 -12.72 -23.58 -14.06
CA THR A 13 -12.76 -24.18 -15.38
C THR A 13 -11.93 -23.30 -16.32
N LEU A 14 -10.98 -23.88 -17.03
CA LEU A 14 -10.20 -23.16 -18.04
C LEU A 14 -11.08 -22.89 -19.27
N LEU A 15 -11.08 -21.65 -19.75
CA LEU A 15 -11.79 -21.24 -20.97
C LEU A 15 -10.85 -21.11 -22.18
N ASP A 16 -9.55 -20.95 -21.93
CA ASP A 16 -8.54 -21.01 -22.98
C ASP A 16 -8.24 -22.46 -23.38
N GLU A 17 -7.62 -22.63 -24.55
CA GLU A 17 -7.25 -23.96 -25.09
C GLU A 17 -6.18 -24.66 -24.22
N GLU A 18 -5.24 -23.89 -23.67
CA GLU A 18 -4.12 -24.42 -22.88
C GLU A 18 -3.86 -23.60 -21.62
N GLU A 19 -3.29 -24.27 -20.61
CA GLU A 19 -2.82 -23.59 -19.40
C GLU A 19 -1.59 -22.74 -19.71
N SER A 20 -1.65 -21.46 -19.32
CA SER A 20 -0.53 -20.54 -19.44
C SER A 20 -0.42 -19.62 -18.23
N ASN A 21 0.63 -18.80 -18.17
CA ASN A 21 0.78 -17.78 -17.13
C ASN A 21 -0.24 -16.64 -17.24
N ASP A 22 -1.04 -16.60 -18.30
CA ASP A 22 -2.11 -15.64 -18.50
C ASP A 22 -3.31 -16.39 -19.07
N MET A 23 -4.23 -16.80 -18.20
CA MET A 23 -5.36 -17.67 -18.54
C MET A 23 -6.73 -17.03 -18.26
N LEU A 24 -7.74 -17.32 -19.07
CA LEU A 24 -9.13 -16.90 -18.87
C LEU A 24 -9.84 -18.08 -18.23
N ILE A 25 -10.39 -17.85 -17.05
CA ILE A 25 -10.98 -18.91 -16.25
C ILE A 25 -12.42 -18.55 -15.88
N GLU A 26 -13.24 -19.57 -15.77
CA GLU A 26 -14.58 -19.50 -15.23
C GLU A 26 -14.60 -20.05 -13.81
N MET A 27 -15.30 -19.34 -12.92
CA MET A 27 -15.44 -19.71 -11.52
C MET A 27 -16.89 -19.60 -11.08
N LYS A 28 -17.29 -20.37 -10.07
CA LYS A 28 -18.60 -20.19 -9.42
C LYS A 28 -18.58 -18.96 -8.51
N VAL A 29 -19.64 -18.17 -8.56
CA VAL A 29 -19.87 -17.09 -7.59
C VAL A 29 -20.21 -17.73 -6.24
N SER A 30 -19.63 -17.21 -5.15
CA SER A 30 -19.85 -17.83 -3.83
C SER A 30 -21.33 -17.75 -3.43
N PRO A 31 -21.89 -18.80 -2.78
CA PRO A 31 -23.27 -18.78 -2.32
C PRO A 31 -23.57 -17.58 -1.39
N GLN A 32 -22.58 -17.20 -0.57
CA GLN A 32 -22.68 -16.01 0.30
C GLN A 32 -22.83 -14.70 -0.48
N ALA A 33 -22.13 -14.55 -1.61
CA ALA A 33 -22.26 -13.37 -2.45
C ALA A 33 -23.64 -13.31 -3.12
N ARG A 34 -24.13 -14.45 -3.65
CA ARG A 34 -25.48 -14.54 -4.24
C ARG A 34 -26.58 -14.34 -3.20
N LYS A 35 -26.39 -14.77 -1.95
CA LYS A 35 -27.33 -14.48 -0.85
C LYS A 35 -27.43 -12.98 -0.56
N LYS A 36 -26.30 -12.25 -0.63
CA LYS A 36 -26.28 -10.79 -0.45
C LYS A 36 -26.82 -10.02 -1.65
N ASN A 37 -26.59 -10.54 -2.86
CA ASN A 37 -27.11 -9.97 -4.09
C ASN A 37 -27.62 -11.10 -5.02
N PRO A 38 -28.93 -11.38 -4.99
CA PRO A 38 -29.55 -12.44 -5.79
C PRO A 38 -29.42 -12.26 -7.32
N SER A 39 -29.19 -11.03 -7.80
CA SER A 39 -29.02 -10.74 -9.23
C SER A 39 -27.70 -11.26 -9.82
N LEU A 40 -26.77 -11.71 -8.97
CA LEU A 40 -25.48 -12.21 -9.43
C LEU A 40 -25.61 -13.54 -10.18
N PRO A 41 -24.89 -13.71 -11.30
CA PRO A 41 -24.89 -14.96 -12.06
C PRO A 41 -24.31 -16.11 -11.23
N GLU A 42 -24.58 -17.35 -11.63
CA GLU A 42 -24.02 -18.53 -10.96
C GLU A 42 -22.50 -18.62 -11.14
N LYS A 43 -22.03 -18.19 -12.31
CA LYS A 43 -20.62 -18.22 -12.71
C LYS A 43 -20.15 -16.84 -13.14
N TRP A 44 -18.84 -16.63 -13.03
CA TRP A 44 -18.18 -15.42 -13.48
C TRP A 44 -16.85 -15.76 -14.12
N GLN A 45 -16.51 -15.00 -15.15
CA GLN A 45 -15.25 -15.13 -15.88
C GLN A 45 -14.23 -14.15 -15.32
N VAL A 46 -12.98 -14.59 -15.22
CA VAL A 46 -11.89 -13.76 -14.73
C VAL A 46 -10.58 -14.14 -15.40
N ARG A 47 -9.75 -13.14 -15.67
CA ARG A 47 -8.39 -13.37 -16.16
C ARG A 47 -7.48 -13.65 -14.98
N ALA A 48 -6.73 -14.75 -15.03
CA ALA A 48 -5.76 -15.16 -14.04
C ALA A 48 -4.34 -14.97 -14.60
N VAL A 49 -3.57 -14.12 -13.95
CA VAL A 49 -2.17 -13.86 -14.31
C VAL A 49 -1.26 -14.43 -13.23
N THR A 50 -0.44 -15.40 -13.61
CA THR A 50 0.54 -16.08 -12.76
C THR A 50 1.94 -15.52 -13.02
N TYR A 51 2.65 -15.20 -11.95
CA TYR A 51 4.02 -14.68 -12.01
C TYR A 51 4.81 -15.13 -10.78
N GLU A 52 6.14 -15.15 -10.95
CA GLU A 52 7.05 -15.56 -9.89
C GLU A 52 7.51 -14.37 -9.03
N VAL A 53 7.52 -14.55 -7.71
CA VAL A 53 8.10 -13.60 -6.76
C VAL A 53 8.96 -14.38 -5.77
N GLN A 54 10.28 -14.14 -5.78
CA GLN A 54 11.24 -14.77 -4.87
C GLN A 54 11.14 -16.31 -4.87
N GLY A 55 11.11 -16.95 -6.05
CA GLY A 55 11.00 -18.41 -6.18
C GLY A 55 9.61 -18.98 -5.90
N LYS A 56 8.58 -18.13 -5.73
CA LYS A 56 7.21 -18.57 -5.44
C LYS A 56 6.26 -18.07 -6.51
N GLN A 57 5.52 -19.00 -7.12
CA GLN A 57 4.43 -18.68 -8.05
C GLN A 57 3.26 -18.01 -7.30
N LYS A 58 2.75 -16.92 -7.87
CA LYS A 58 1.58 -16.20 -7.38
C LYS A 58 0.65 -15.90 -8.53
N THR A 59 -0.63 -16.18 -8.33
CA THR A 59 -1.69 -15.89 -9.32
C THR A 59 -2.57 -14.74 -8.83
N VAL A 60 -2.86 -13.81 -9.72
CA VAL A 60 -3.74 -12.66 -9.48
C VAL A 60 -4.88 -12.68 -10.47
N PHE A 61 -6.09 -12.47 -9.95
CA PHE A 61 -7.29 -12.32 -10.74
C PHE A 61 -7.55 -10.86 -11.09
N THR A 62 -7.90 -10.60 -12.35
CA THR A 62 -8.20 -9.27 -12.85
C THR A 62 -9.33 -9.28 -13.88
N SER A 63 -10.06 -8.18 -13.96
CA SER A 63 -11.04 -7.90 -15.01
C SER A 63 -10.44 -7.14 -16.20
N LEU A 64 -9.10 -6.97 -16.24
CA LEU A 64 -8.45 -6.25 -17.33
C LEU A 64 -8.39 -7.09 -18.62
N PRO A 65 -8.78 -6.52 -19.77
CA PRO A 65 -8.70 -7.21 -21.04
C PRO A 65 -7.24 -7.47 -21.44
N ARG A 66 -6.98 -8.61 -22.07
CA ARG A 66 -5.66 -8.98 -22.61
C ARG A 66 -5.19 -8.07 -23.73
N THR A 67 -6.12 -7.62 -24.56
CA THR A 67 -5.86 -6.76 -25.73
C THR A 67 -5.10 -5.50 -25.37
N ASN A 68 -5.36 -4.94 -24.19
CA ASN A 68 -4.80 -3.63 -23.80
C ASN A 68 -3.73 -3.74 -22.71
N TYR A 69 -3.63 -4.89 -22.03
CA TYR A 69 -2.75 -5.04 -20.86
C TYR A 69 -2.08 -6.40 -20.87
N ASP A 70 -0.76 -6.42 -21.05
CA ASP A 70 0.06 -7.62 -20.95
C ASP A 70 0.11 -8.15 -19.50
N ALA A 71 0.30 -9.47 -19.35
CA ALA A 71 0.49 -10.18 -18.08
C ALA A 71 1.58 -9.55 -17.22
N LYS A 72 2.72 -9.15 -17.83
CA LYS A 72 3.82 -8.48 -17.10
C LYS A 72 3.38 -7.15 -16.51
N ALA A 73 2.59 -6.35 -17.26
CA ALA A 73 2.07 -5.08 -16.77
C ALA A 73 1.07 -5.30 -15.61
N VAL A 74 0.22 -6.33 -15.71
CA VAL A 74 -0.71 -6.70 -14.62
C VAL A 74 0.06 -7.11 -13.36
N ALA A 75 1.09 -7.95 -13.50
CA ALA A 75 1.94 -8.40 -12.41
C ALA A 75 2.68 -7.24 -11.74
N LYS A 76 3.31 -6.36 -12.53
CA LYS A 76 4.00 -5.15 -12.04
C LYS A 76 3.03 -4.25 -11.24
N LEU A 77 1.87 -3.97 -11.80
CA LEU A 77 0.86 -3.13 -11.14
C LEU A 77 0.28 -3.79 -9.87
N TYR A 78 0.21 -5.12 -9.81
CA TYR A 78 -0.15 -5.81 -8.58
C TYR A 78 0.98 -5.78 -7.55
N HIS A 79 2.24 -5.78 -7.99
CA HIS A 79 3.39 -5.62 -7.10
C HIS A 79 3.42 -4.22 -6.47
N GLU A 80 3.13 -3.18 -7.25
CA GLU A 80 2.98 -1.79 -6.79
C GLU A 80 1.87 -1.62 -5.75
N ARG A 81 0.90 -2.55 -5.64
CA ARG A 81 -0.09 -2.53 -4.55
C ARG A 81 0.56 -2.54 -3.16
N TRP A 82 1.75 -3.12 -3.00
CA TRP A 82 2.52 -3.07 -1.75
C TRP A 82 2.83 -1.64 -1.31
N GLU A 83 2.85 -0.66 -2.22
CA GLU A 83 3.04 0.75 -1.87
C GLU A 83 1.93 1.27 -0.94
N ILE A 84 0.72 0.70 -0.99
CA ILE A 84 -0.36 1.05 -0.04
C ILE A 84 0.03 0.64 1.39
N GLU A 85 0.69 -0.50 1.57
CA GLU A 85 1.16 -0.94 2.88
C GLU A 85 2.27 -0.02 3.42
N LEU A 86 3.11 0.52 2.53
CA LEU A 86 4.07 1.56 2.88
C LEU A 86 3.34 2.83 3.33
N GLY A 87 2.29 3.25 2.62
CA GLY A 87 1.44 4.37 3.01
C GLY A 87 0.82 4.19 4.40
N TYR A 88 0.27 3.02 4.72
CA TYR A 88 -0.25 2.74 6.06
C TYR A 88 0.84 2.78 7.13
N ARG A 89 2.04 2.28 6.83
CA ARG A 89 3.20 2.40 7.73
C ARG A 89 3.58 3.86 7.97
N ASP A 90 3.57 4.68 6.92
CA ASP A 90 3.92 6.09 6.99
C ASP A 90 2.94 6.87 7.86
N ILE A 91 1.63 6.62 7.73
CA ILE A 91 0.61 7.23 8.59
C ILE A 91 0.82 6.81 10.05
N LYS A 92 0.90 5.50 10.31
CA LYS A 92 0.99 4.95 11.69
C LYS A 92 2.31 5.27 12.38
N SER A 93 3.42 5.22 11.65
CA SER A 93 4.75 5.36 12.21
C SER A 93 5.24 6.81 12.15
N SER A 94 5.23 7.41 10.96
CA SER A 94 5.83 8.73 10.74
C SER A 94 4.93 9.86 11.23
N MET A 95 3.63 9.85 10.91
CA MET A 95 2.71 10.92 11.34
C MET A 95 2.28 10.76 12.79
N GLN A 96 1.93 9.54 13.21
CA GLN A 96 1.43 9.27 14.57
C GLN A 96 2.54 8.92 15.58
N HIS A 97 3.81 8.91 15.19
CA HIS A 97 4.94 8.57 16.07
C HIS A 97 4.80 7.18 16.73
N ASN A 98 4.19 6.22 16.04
CA ASN A 98 3.82 4.89 16.56
C ASN A 98 2.81 4.91 17.73
N THR A 99 2.05 5.99 17.90
CA THR A 99 0.94 6.02 18.85
C THR A 99 -0.11 4.99 18.42
N LEU A 100 -0.52 4.13 19.36
CA LEU A 100 -1.43 3.02 19.09
C LEU A 100 -2.91 3.45 18.94
N VAL A 101 -3.27 4.62 19.45
CA VAL A 101 -4.66 5.11 19.53
C VAL A 101 -4.77 6.56 19.08
N LEU A 102 -5.93 6.89 18.50
CA LEU A 102 -6.32 8.28 18.22
C LEU A 102 -6.63 9.02 19.52
N ARG A 103 -6.47 10.35 19.53
CA ARG A 103 -6.66 11.17 20.74
C ARG A 103 -8.13 11.36 21.09
N SER A 104 -8.98 11.41 20.07
CA SER A 104 -10.41 11.71 20.18
C SER A 104 -11.17 10.58 20.89
N LYS A 105 -12.13 10.96 21.75
CA LYS A 105 -12.95 10.02 22.55
C LYS A 105 -14.39 9.87 22.05
N THR A 106 -14.83 10.73 21.13
CA THR A 106 -16.16 10.67 20.52
C THR A 106 -16.07 10.24 19.06
N VAL A 107 -17.09 9.55 18.57
CA VAL A 107 -17.11 8.98 17.20
C VAL A 107 -16.88 10.06 16.15
N ASP A 108 -17.56 11.19 16.25
CA ASP A 108 -17.44 12.27 15.27
C ASP A 108 -16.04 12.89 15.23
N LEU A 109 -15.43 13.13 16.39
CA LEU A 109 -14.07 13.66 16.47
C LEU A 109 -13.02 12.64 16.02
N VAL A 110 -13.27 11.34 16.22
CA VAL A 110 -12.43 10.27 15.67
C VAL A 110 -12.44 10.29 14.15
N TYR A 111 -13.62 10.45 13.52
CA TYR A 111 -13.70 10.62 12.07
C TYR A 111 -12.96 11.87 11.61
N GLN A 112 -13.14 13.00 12.30
CA GLN A 112 -12.43 14.24 11.99
C GLN A 112 -10.91 14.08 12.08
N GLU A 113 -10.41 13.42 13.12
CA GLU A 113 -8.98 13.14 13.30
C GLU A 113 -8.43 12.25 12.18
N LEU A 114 -9.19 11.21 11.79
CA LEU A 114 -8.82 10.33 10.68
C LEU A 114 -8.75 11.10 9.35
N TRP A 115 -9.74 11.94 9.07
CA TRP A 115 -9.73 12.80 7.88
C TRP A 115 -8.56 13.78 7.89
N GLY A 116 -8.25 14.38 9.04
CA GLY A 116 -7.08 15.24 9.21
C GLY A 116 -5.76 14.52 8.91
N LEU A 117 -5.60 13.28 9.39
CA LEU A 117 -4.43 12.44 9.10
C LEU A 117 -4.32 12.12 7.61
N LEU A 118 -5.42 11.74 6.96
CA LEU A 118 -5.43 11.43 5.53
C LEU A 118 -5.12 12.67 4.67
N LEU A 119 -5.65 13.83 5.05
CA LEU A 119 -5.33 15.10 4.39
C LEU A 119 -3.84 15.45 4.54
N GLY A 120 -3.30 15.35 5.75
CA GLY A 120 -1.87 15.60 5.99
C GLY A 120 -0.97 14.65 5.21
N TYR A 121 -1.32 13.36 5.15
CA TYR A 121 -0.60 12.37 4.34
C TYR A 121 -0.59 12.74 2.86
N ASN A 122 -1.76 13.06 2.30
CA ASN A 122 -1.89 13.42 0.89
C ASN A 122 -1.16 14.73 0.56
N LEU A 123 -1.18 15.70 1.46
CA LEU A 123 -0.44 16.95 1.32
C LEU A 123 1.07 16.68 1.20
N VAL A 124 1.65 15.93 2.16
CA VAL A 124 3.07 15.59 2.14
C VAL A 124 3.43 14.81 0.87
N ARG A 125 2.61 13.82 0.48
CA ARG A 125 2.82 13.05 -0.75
C ARG A 125 2.75 13.91 -2.01
N ARG A 126 1.85 14.88 -2.06
CA ARG A 126 1.70 15.79 -3.19
C ARG A 126 2.92 16.69 -3.35
N GLU A 127 3.37 17.33 -2.28
CA GLU A 127 4.54 18.22 -2.34
C GLU A 127 5.84 17.43 -2.62
N ALA A 128 6.00 16.25 -2.02
CA ALA A 128 7.10 15.35 -2.36
C ALA A 128 7.04 14.92 -3.84
N SER A 129 5.85 14.58 -4.36
CA SER A 129 5.69 14.21 -5.77
C SER A 129 6.09 15.35 -6.71
N GLN A 130 5.66 16.58 -6.42
CA GLN A 130 6.02 17.76 -7.21
C GLN A 130 7.52 18.01 -7.18
N ALA A 131 8.16 17.94 -6.01
CA ALA A 131 9.61 18.05 -5.89
C ALA A 131 10.35 16.94 -6.66
N ALA A 132 9.85 15.69 -6.62
CA ALA A 132 10.46 14.57 -7.34
C ALA A 132 10.40 14.75 -8.86
N VAL A 133 9.25 15.20 -9.38
CA VAL A 133 9.05 15.47 -10.81
C VAL A 133 10.00 16.56 -11.31
N GLU A 134 10.21 17.62 -10.54
CA GLU A 134 11.17 18.69 -10.88
C GLU A 134 12.62 18.18 -11.02
N HIS A 135 12.95 17.06 -10.38
CA HIS A 135 14.29 16.45 -10.41
C HIS A 135 14.36 15.18 -11.27
N GLY A 136 13.29 14.84 -12.02
CA GLY A 136 13.24 13.62 -12.84
C GLY A 136 13.28 12.31 -12.04
N ARG A 137 12.87 12.35 -10.76
CA ARG A 137 12.89 11.21 -9.84
C ARG A 137 11.48 10.70 -9.57
N MET A 138 11.37 9.48 -9.07
CA MET A 138 10.06 8.94 -8.69
C MET A 138 9.62 9.47 -7.32
N PRO A 139 8.34 9.79 -7.09
CA PRO A 139 7.84 10.29 -5.80
C PRO A 139 8.10 9.34 -4.62
N ASN A 140 8.17 8.04 -4.86
CA ASN A 140 8.46 7.03 -3.84
C ASN A 140 9.94 7.00 -3.42
N GLU A 141 10.80 7.79 -4.05
CA GLU A 141 12.21 7.93 -3.71
C GLU A 141 12.48 9.05 -2.70
N ILE A 142 11.49 9.84 -2.32
CA ILE A 142 11.62 10.82 -1.22
C ILE A 142 11.20 10.16 0.10
N SER A 143 12.00 10.34 1.14
CA SER A 143 11.66 9.83 2.47
C SER A 143 10.45 10.54 3.04
N PHE A 144 9.33 9.82 3.15
CA PHE A 144 8.09 10.38 3.70
C PHE A 144 8.28 10.94 5.12
N LYS A 145 9.04 10.24 5.97
CA LYS A 145 9.28 10.67 7.36
C LYS A 145 9.97 12.04 7.40
N TYR A 146 11.06 12.21 6.66
CA TYR A 146 11.80 13.47 6.65
C TYR A 146 11.01 14.56 5.92
N ALA A 147 10.32 14.25 4.83
CA ALA A 147 9.45 15.19 4.13
C ALA A 147 8.32 15.70 5.05
N CYS A 148 7.68 14.81 5.83
CA CYS A 148 6.66 15.18 6.78
C CYS A 148 7.19 16.12 7.88
N GLN A 149 8.37 15.81 8.45
CA GLN A 149 9.01 16.65 9.47
C GLN A 149 9.42 18.02 8.89
N PHE A 150 10.01 18.02 7.70
CA PHE A 150 10.46 19.22 7.01
C PHE A 150 9.27 20.13 6.68
N ILE A 151 8.22 19.61 6.02
CA ILE A 151 7.02 20.37 5.68
C ILE A 151 6.34 20.90 6.95
N ALA A 152 6.19 20.09 7.99
CA ALA A 152 5.63 20.56 9.25
C ALA A 152 6.45 21.71 9.87
N SER A 153 7.78 21.67 9.79
CA SER A 153 8.64 22.76 10.27
C SER A 153 8.47 24.03 9.43
N GLN A 154 8.40 23.90 8.11
CA GLN A 154 8.25 25.02 7.18
C GLN A 154 6.88 25.68 7.31
N LEU A 155 5.81 24.90 7.49
CA LEU A 155 4.48 25.45 7.77
C LEU A 155 4.44 26.28 9.06
N LYS A 156 5.17 25.89 10.11
CA LYS A 156 5.30 26.67 11.35
C LYS A 156 6.04 28.00 11.14
N VAL A 157 7.00 28.04 10.21
CA VAL A 157 7.71 29.27 9.84
C VAL A 157 6.81 30.15 8.98
N MET A 158 6.13 29.57 7.99
CA MET A 158 5.23 30.26 7.08
C MET A 158 4.01 30.85 7.78
N SER A 159 3.47 30.18 8.82
CA SER A 159 2.32 30.69 9.58
C SER A 159 2.60 31.99 10.33
N LYS A 160 3.88 32.27 10.63
CA LYS A 160 4.32 33.52 11.27
C LYS A 160 4.62 34.63 10.28
N ALA A 161 4.50 34.36 8.98
CA ALA A 161 4.99 35.28 7.97
C ALA A 161 3.89 36.24 7.51
N ILE A 162 4.21 37.54 7.53
CA ILE A 162 3.25 38.65 7.44
C ILE A 162 2.68 38.85 6.01
N SER A 163 3.31 38.30 4.98
CA SER A 163 2.93 38.51 3.57
C SER A 163 2.41 37.21 2.92
N PRO A 164 1.08 37.05 2.78
CA PRO A 164 0.46 35.92 2.08
C PRO A 164 0.83 35.84 0.59
N GLY A 165 1.08 36.99 -0.06
CA GLY A 165 1.43 37.06 -1.48
C GLY A 165 2.74 36.34 -1.84
N ASN A 166 3.63 36.13 -0.87
CA ASN A 166 4.88 35.39 -1.07
C ASN A 166 4.74 33.87 -0.94
N THR A 167 3.54 33.35 -0.67
CA THR A 167 3.30 31.90 -0.50
C THR A 167 3.76 31.06 -1.69
N PRO A 168 3.47 31.41 -2.96
CA PRO A 168 3.92 30.63 -4.10
C PRO A 168 5.46 30.53 -4.18
N LYS A 169 6.17 31.63 -3.90
CA LYS A 169 7.64 31.67 -3.89
C LYS A 169 8.21 30.76 -2.80
N ARG A 170 7.62 30.78 -1.61
CA ARG A 170 8.02 29.91 -0.48
C ARG A 170 7.77 28.44 -0.77
N LEU A 171 6.63 28.10 -1.38
CA LEU A 171 6.34 26.73 -1.79
C LEU A 171 7.32 26.24 -2.86
N LYS A 172 7.72 27.10 -3.80
CA LYS A 172 8.76 26.77 -4.78
C LYS A 172 10.10 26.49 -4.10
N SER A 173 10.52 27.33 -3.16
CA SER A 173 11.74 27.10 -2.37
C SER A 173 11.67 25.78 -1.59
N LEU A 174 10.55 25.53 -0.91
CA LEU A 174 10.30 24.30 -0.15
C LEU A 174 10.48 23.05 -1.02
N ARG A 175 9.95 23.04 -2.25
CA ARG A 175 10.11 21.91 -3.18
C ARG A 175 11.55 21.71 -3.62
N GLY A 176 12.28 22.81 -3.86
CA GLY A 176 13.72 22.77 -4.10
C GLY A 176 14.46 22.10 -2.93
N ASP A 177 14.13 22.46 -1.70
CA ASP A 177 14.78 21.91 -0.50
C ASP A 177 14.44 20.44 -0.25
N LEU A 178 13.24 19.97 -0.66
CA LEU A 178 12.84 18.57 -0.54
C LEU A 178 13.74 17.62 -1.35
N SER A 179 14.46 18.13 -2.35
CA SER A 179 15.38 17.34 -3.18
C SER A 179 16.49 16.65 -2.37
N ILE A 180 16.92 17.22 -1.24
CA ILE A 180 17.97 16.60 -0.40
C ILE A 180 17.48 15.35 0.32
N LEU A 181 16.17 15.07 0.30
CA LEU A 181 15.53 13.99 1.04
C LEU A 181 15.33 12.72 0.19
N PHE A 182 15.98 12.63 -0.97
CA PHE A 182 16.00 11.40 -1.75
C PHE A 182 16.68 10.27 -0.98
N ILE A 183 16.07 9.10 -1.04
CA ILE A 183 16.52 7.90 -0.35
C ILE A 183 17.63 7.26 -1.18
N ASP A 184 18.81 7.11 -0.59
CA ASP A 184 19.83 6.21 -1.10
C ASP A 184 19.41 4.76 -0.86
N LYS A 185 19.07 4.05 -1.94
CA LYS A 185 18.76 2.61 -1.89
C LYS A 185 20.05 1.81 -1.70
N ARG A 186 20.52 1.71 -0.44
CA ARG A 186 21.64 0.84 -0.09
C ARG A 186 21.17 -0.62 -0.09
N PRO A 187 21.82 -1.54 -0.82
CA PRO A 187 21.48 -2.96 -0.75
C PRO A 187 21.68 -3.46 0.68
N LYS A 188 20.59 -3.87 1.33
CA LYS A 188 20.66 -4.49 2.66
C LYS A 188 20.99 -5.97 2.48
N PRO A 189 22.09 -6.49 3.06
CA PRO A 189 22.35 -7.92 3.02
C PRO A 189 21.19 -8.68 3.67
N ASN A 190 20.83 -9.81 3.09
CA ASN A 190 19.79 -10.68 3.63
C ASN A 190 20.25 -11.20 5.00
N ARG A 191 19.69 -10.63 6.07
CA ARG A 191 19.88 -11.13 7.43
C ARG A 191 18.65 -11.94 7.79
N PRO A 192 18.74 -13.28 7.85
CA PRO A 192 17.59 -14.10 8.22
C PRO A 192 17.05 -13.63 9.57
N ARG A 193 15.75 -13.36 9.64
CA ARG A 193 15.11 -12.95 10.90
C ARG A 193 15.12 -14.14 11.86
N ALA A 194 16.13 -14.18 12.73
CA ALA A 194 16.20 -15.11 13.84
C ALA A 194 15.72 -14.42 15.12
N VAL A 195 14.82 -15.08 15.85
CA VAL A 195 14.45 -14.68 17.20
C VAL A 195 15.61 -15.10 18.10
N LYS A 196 16.48 -14.15 18.49
CA LYS A 196 17.60 -14.45 19.40
C LYS A 196 17.12 -14.87 20.79
N ILE A 197 16.01 -14.31 21.25
CA ILE A 197 15.40 -14.59 22.56
C ILE A 197 13.87 -14.49 22.41
N SER A 198 13.13 -15.45 22.98
CA SER A 198 11.66 -15.40 23.02
C SER A 198 11.18 -14.16 23.77
N LYS A 199 10.22 -13.41 23.21
CA LYS A 199 9.66 -12.21 23.87
C LYS A 199 8.75 -12.53 25.06
N THR A 200 8.33 -13.78 25.21
CA THR A 200 7.52 -14.24 26.34
C THR A 200 8.42 -14.84 27.42
N ARG A 201 8.27 -14.36 28.66
CA ARG A 201 8.88 -14.99 29.86
C ARG A 201 8.26 -16.34 30.20
N TYR A 202 7.11 -16.64 29.61
CA TYR A 202 6.40 -17.89 29.88
C TYR A 202 7.10 -19.06 29.20
N PRO A 203 7.38 -20.15 29.92
CA PRO A 203 7.90 -21.38 29.34
C PRO A 203 6.91 -21.93 28.32
N VAL A 204 7.43 -22.39 27.17
CA VAL A 204 6.62 -23.02 26.14
C VAL A 204 6.20 -24.40 26.62
N ASN A 205 4.92 -24.56 26.94
CA ASN A 205 4.36 -25.87 27.28
C ASN A 205 4.18 -26.71 26.01
N ARG A 206 5.18 -27.54 25.69
CA ARG A 206 5.16 -28.44 24.53
C ARG A 206 4.19 -29.63 24.66
N LYS A 207 3.62 -29.84 25.85
CA LYS A 207 2.65 -30.92 26.15
C LYS A 207 1.25 -30.38 26.41
N ALA A 208 0.97 -29.12 26.06
CA ALA A 208 -0.35 -28.54 26.26
C ALA A 208 -1.38 -29.34 25.46
N THR A 209 -2.36 -29.90 26.15
CA THR A 209 -3.54 -30.52 25.55
C THR A 209 -4.22 -29.46 24.68
N PRO A 210 -4.65 -29.77 23.45
CA PRO A 210 -5.42 -28.84 22.63
C PRO A 210 -6.63 -28.36 23.43
N LEU A 211 -6.84 -27.04 23.46
CA LEU A 211 -8.04 -26.48 24.08
C LEU A 211 -9.26 -27.05 23.33
N LYS A 212 -10.20 -27.62 24.09
CA LYS A 212 -11.51 -28.05 23.57
C LYS A 212 -12.31 -26.86 23.07
#